data_AF-A0A1Y2V1N8-F1
#
_entry.id   AF-A0A1Y2V1N8-F1
#
_cell.length_a   1.000
_cell.length_b   1.000
_cell.length_c   1.000
_cell.angle_alpha   90.00
_cell.angle_beta   90.00
_cell.angle_gamma   90.00
#
_symmetry.space_group_name_H-M   'P 1'
#
loop_
_entity.id
_entity.type
_entity.pdbx_description
1 polymer ?
#
loop_
_entity_poly.entity_id
_entity_poly.type
_entity_poly.pdbx_seq_one_letter_code
_entity_poly.pdbx_strand_id
1 'polypeptide(L)'
;MADCSVEGNSDMYGLGIRLGFYLNWYAGILANFIAAEEIKSVQYAMLSFITATFVAVVVQTAHNAVTVLDIYITLLLCFGYNFFLIPIYIWRLLTGFNEGVDPTRWSKVHHGSLFHAYNLVLTMSVAIFQLWFWTSEAVRSNTCPYYGFLLRRSLLSSVEARIVNITLQAFIIFILVQFAAMLLRDVLIPKKSTKDPDESTSLPKRRKTRLQTIYPVILLVIASIVTAATELTIAWNGITGVSDLDTAGQLIPFLISLGIIGRVLYLPFFEHPNELESNDSPNPPYSGPPLTARPPARRQAGSEPRRSQRRRRDPQSRGLRHNH
;
A
#
# COMPACT_ATOMS: atom_id res chain seq x y z
N MET A 1 -40.87 25.43 -6.61
CA MET A 1 -39.49 24.95 -6.40
C MET A 1 -39.63 23.49 -6.04
N ALA A 2 -39.00 22.57 -6.77
CA ALA A 2 -39.04 21.16 -6.40
C ALA A 2 -38.33 21.00 -5.05
N ASP A 3 -38.99 20.40 -4.07
CA ASP A 3 -38.38 20.08 -2.79
C ASP A 3 -37.37 18.95 -3.06
N CYS A 4 -36.08 19.29 -3.03
CA CYS A 4 -34.98 18.35 -3.31
C CYS A 4 -34.46 17.76 -1.98
N SER A 5 -35.37 17.40 -1.08
CA SER A 5 -35.03 16.71 0.16
C SER A 5 -34.62 15.28 -0.18
N VAL A 6 -33.37 14.92 0.15
CA VAL A 6 -32.83 13.58 -0.08
C VAL A 6 -32.75 12.87 1.26
N GLU A 7 -33.53 11.80 1.37
CA GLU A 7 -33.35 10.80 2.42
C GLU A 7 -32.15 9.92 2.03
N GLY A 8 -31.13 9.92 2.88
CA GLY A 8 -29.89 9.20 2.60
C GLY A 8 -29.96 7.74 3.02
N ASN A 9 -29.20 6.88 2.34
CA ASN A 9 -29.13 5.47 2.70
C ASN A 9 -28.19 5.23 3.89
N SER A 10 -28.77 5.06 5.07
CA SER A 10 -28.05 4.88 6.35
C SER A 10 -27.22 3.58 6.41
N ASP A 11 -27.59 2.55 5.65
CA ASP A 11 -26.85 1.29 5.58
C ASP A 11 -25.61 1.36 4.66
N MET A 12 -25.42 2.45 3.91
CA MET A 12 -24.25 2.65 3.05
C MET A 12 -23.21 3.59 3.69
N TYR A 13 -23.68 4.69 4.28
CA TYR A 13 -22.81 5.73 4.86
C TYR A 13 -23.45 6.39 6.08
N GLY A 14 -24.31 5.66 6.81
CA GLY A 14 -24.80 6.11 8.11
C GLY A 14 -23.66 6.41 9.09
N LEU A 15 -24.01 7.05 10.20
CA LEU A 15 -23.03 7.59 11.14
C LEU A 15 -22.01 6.54 11.59
N GLY A 16 -22.45 5.32 11.88
CA GLY A 16 -21.56 4.25 12.37
C GLY A 16 -20.56 3.78 11.31
N ILE A 17 -20.97 3.74 10.04
CA ILE A 17 -20.08 3.39 8.92
C ILE A 17 -19.04 4.49 8.74
N ARG A 18 -19.46 5.75 8.70
CA ARG A 18 -18.55 6.91 8.55
C ARG A 18 -17.54 6.96 9.68
N LEU A 19 -17.99 6.91 10.94
CA LEU A 19 -17.10 6.87 12.11
C LEU A 19 -16.19 5.64 12.07
N GLY A 20 -16.69 4.48 11.63
CA GLY A 20 -15.89 3.27 11.43
C GLY A 20 -14.72 3.50 10.46
N PHE A 21 -14.96 4.12 9.30
CA PHE A 21 -13.89 4.47 8.35
C PHE A 21 -12.91 5.49 8.94
N TYR A 22 -13.42 6.57 9.54
CA TYR A 22 -12.57 7.62 10.11
C TYR A 22 -11.66 7.06 11.20
N LEU A 23 -12.23 6.33 12.17
CA LEU A 23 -11.48 5.71 13.25
C LEU A 23 -10.41 4.75 12.73
N ASN A 24 -10.71 3.94 11.70
CA ASN A 24 -9.71 3.06 11.09
C ASN A 24 -8.57 3.83 10.42
N TRP A 25 -8.87 4.90 9.67
CA TRP A 25 -7.83 5.72 9.05
C TRP A 25 -6.92 6.36 10.10
N TYR A 26 -7.52 6.99 11.11
CA TYR A 26 -6.76 7.64 12.17
C TYR A 26 -6.01 6.64 13.07
N ALA A 27 -6.57 5.46 13.32
CA ALA A 27 -5.85 4.38 14.01
C ALA A 27 -4.62 3.92 13.22
N GLY A 28 -4.73 3.80 11.89
CA GLY A 28 -3.59 3.43 11.04
C GLY A 28 -2.50 4.50 11.04
N ILE A 29 -2.88 5.77 10.99
CA ILE A 29 -1.96 6.91 11.11
C ILE A 29 -1.28 6.90 12.48
N LEU A 30 -2.04 6.70 13.55
CA LEU A 30 -1.53 6.68 14.92
C LEU A 30 -0.57 5.49 15.15
N ALA A 31 -0.92 4.31 14.65
CA ALA A 31 -0.09 3.11 14.70
C ALA A 31 1.30 3.32 14.07
N ASN A 32 1.41 4.15 13.03
CA ASN A 32 2.71 4.51 12.46
C ASN A 32 3.62 5.26 13.46
N PHE A 33 3.05 6.00 14.41
CA PHE A 33 3.79 6.72 15.43
C PHE A 33 4.11 5.86 16.66
N ILE A 34 3.11 5.13 17.19
CA ILE A 34 3.21 4.51 18.53
C ILE A 34 3.15 2.98 18.55
N ALA A 35 2.56 2.32 17.53
CA ALA A 35 2.31 0.88 17.56
C ALA A 35 2.47 0.26 16.15
N ALA A 36 3.71 0.15 15.68
CA ALA A 36 4.00 -0.29 14.32
C ALA A 36 3.58 -1.75 14.04
N GLU A 37 3.50 -2.57 15.08
CA GLU A 37 3.09 -3.98 15.00
C GLU A 37 1.61 -4.15 14.59
N GLU A 38 0.74 -3.22 14.97
CA GLU A 38 -0.69 -3.27 14.68
C GLU A 38 -1.06 -2.80 13.29
N ILE A 39 -0.14 -2.17 12.56
CA ILE A 39 -0.41 -1.61 11.23
C ILE A 39 -1.01 -2.68 10.29
N LYS A 40 -0.55 -3.95 10.38
CA LYS A 40 -1.11 -5.04 9.59
C LYS A 40 -2.59 -5.26 9.92
N SER A 41 -2.91 -5.40 11.21
CA SER A 41 -4.27 -5.63 11.71
C SER A 41 -5.23 -4.52 11.26
N VAL A 42 -4.82 -3.26 11.45
CA VAL A 42 -5.58 -2.08 11.04
C VAL A 42 -5.85 -2.09 9.52
N GLN A 43 -4.84 -2.40 8.71
CA GLN A 43 -4.99 -2.41 7.25
C GLN A 43 -5.89 -3.53 6.74
N TYR A 44 -5.83 -4.73 7.35
CA TYR A 44 -6.75 -5.81 6.98
C TYR A 44 -8.21 -5.44 7.29
N ALA A 45 -8.47 -4.85 8.46
CA ALA A 45 -9.80 -4.37 8.82
C ALA A 45 -10.30 -3.30 7.85
N MET A 46 -9.45 -2.33 7.52
CA MET A 46 -9.76 -1.27 6.54
C MET A 46 -10.07 -1.86 5.16
N LEU A 47 -9.28 -2.83 4.69
CA LEU A 47 -9.51 -3.52 3.43
C LEU A 47 -10.82 -4.29 3.40
N SER A 48 -11.19 -4.95 4.50
CA SER A 48 -12.48 -5.62 4.62
C SER A 48 -13.64 -4.64 4.54
N PHE A 49 -13.52 -3.46 5.17
CA PHE A 49 -14.55 -2.42 5.11
C PHE A 49 -14.69 -1.89 3.69
N ILE A 50 -13.58 -1.54 3.03
CA ILE A 50 -13.61 -1.07 1.64
C ILE A 50 -14.26 -2.11 0.74
N THR A 51 -13.91 -3.39 0.86
CA THR A 51 -14.52 -4.44 0.03
C THR A 51 -16.00 -4.60 0.29
N ALA A 52 -16.43 -4.68 1.54
CA ALA A 52 -17.84 -4.84 1.88
C ALA A 52 -18.68 -3.65 1.36
N THR A 53 -18.23 -2.43 1.63
CA THR A 53 -18.90 -1.20 1.20
C THR A 53 -18.87 -1.05 -0.33
N PHE A 54 -17.77 -1.43 -0.99
CA PHE A 54 -17.66 -1.39 -2.44
C PHE A 54 -18.61 -2.38 -3.12
N VAL A 55 -18.67 -3.61 -2.63
CA VAL A 55 -19.63 -4.61 -3.15
C VAL A 55 -21.06 -4.11 -2.93
N ALA A 56 -21.37 -3.55 -1.76
CA ALA A 56 -22.68 -2.99 -1.46
C ALA A 56 -23.08 -1.87 -2.43
N VAL A 57 -22.21 -0.89 -2.71
CA VAL A 57 -22.54 0.17 -3.67
C VAL A 57 -22.71 -0.36 -5.08
N VAL A 58 -21.90 -1.32 -5.53
CA VAL A 58 -22.05 -1.93 -6.86
C VAL A 58 -23.39 -2.64 -6.99
N VAL A 59 -23.75 -3.46 -6.01
CA VAL A 59 -25.03 -4.20 -6.01
C VAL A 59 -26.22 -3.26 -5.95
N GLN A 60 -26.21 -2.29 -5.03
CA GLN A 60 -27.33 -1.36 -4.88
C GLN A 60 -27.48 -0.43 -6.09
N THR A 61 -26.37 -0.03 -6.72
CA THR A 61 -26.38 0.71 -7.99
C THR A 61 -27.02 -0.12 -9.11
N ALA A 62 -26.70 -1.42 -9.19
CA ALA A 62 -27.30 -2.30 -10.20
C ALA A 62 -28.82 -2.47 -10.02
N HIS A 63 -29.31 -2.41 -8.77
CA HIS A 63 -30.75 -2.44 -8.47
C HIS A 63 -31.45 -1.08 -8.66
N ASN A 64 -30.73 -0.01 -9.02
CA ASN A 64 -31.25 1.37 -9.04
C ASN A 64 -31.90 1.78 -7.71
N ALA A 65 -31.40 1.25 -6.59
CA ALA A 65 -31.95 1.47 -5.25
C ALA A 65 -31.26 2.62 -4.49
N VAL A 66 -30.39 3.37 -5.18
CA VAL A 66 -29.52 4.39 -4.57
C VAL A 66 -29.51 5.67 -5.39
N THR A 67 -29.35 6.78 -4.70
CA THR A 67 -29.18 8.10 -5.32
C THR A 67 -27.73 8.36 -5.72
N VAL A 68 -27.53 9.36 -6.57
CA VAL A 68 -26.20 9.82 -6.99
C VAL A 68 -25.35 10.25 -5.79
N LEU A 69 -25.96 10.85 -4.76
CA LEU A 69 -25.29 11.26 -3.54
C LEU A 69 -24.83 10.05 -2.71
N ASP A 70 -25.67 9.01 -2.60
CA ASP A 70 -25.33 7.78 -1.88
C ASP A 70 -24.08 7.13 -2.51
N ILE A 71 -24.05 7.03 -3.85
CA ILE A 71 -22.91 6.49 -4.58
C ILE A 71 -21.67 7.36 -4.34
N TYR A 72 -21.79 8.69 -4.46
CA TYR A 72 -20.67 9.61 -4.32
C TYR A 72 -20.02 9.56 -2.93
N ILE A 73 -20.83 9.62 -1.87
CA ILE A 73 -20.36 9.58 -0.48
C ILE A 73 -19.71 8.23 -0.18
N THR A 74 -20.34 7.15 -0.61
CA THR A 74 -19.82 5.79 -0.40
C THR A 74 -18.49 5.58 -1.13
N LEU A 75 -18.37 6.13 -2.35
CA LEU A 75 -17.12 6.13 -3.10
C LEU A 75 -16.01 6.93 -2.43
N LEU A 76 -16.35 8.08 -1.80
CA LEU A 76 -15.41 8.88 -1.03
C LEU A 76 -14.88 8.10 0.19
N LEU A 77 -15.72 7.29 0.86
CA LEU A 77 -15.30 6.39 1.93
C LEU A 77 -14.43 5.23 1.41
N CYS A 78 -14.79 4.61 0.29
CA CYS A 78 -14.02 3.48 -0.26
C CYS A 78 -12.64 3.90 -0.78
N PHE A 79 -12.57 5.06 -1.42
CA PHE A 79 -11.38 5.48 -2.17
C PHE A 79 -10.60 6.62 -1.55
N GLY A 80 -11.18 7.40 -0.64
CA GLY A 80 -10.57 8.63 -0.14
C GLY A 80 -9.18 8.42 0.46
N TYR A 81 -8.95 7.30 1.16
CA TYR A 81 -7.63 6.94 1.65
C TYR A 81 -6.59 6.88 0.53
N ASN A 82 -6.93 6.31 -0.64
CA ASN A 82 -6.03 6.11 -1.79
C ASN A 82 -5.53 7.41 -2.44
N PHE A 83 -6.11 8.58 -2.13
CA PHE A 83 -5.59 9.86 -2.62
C PHE A 83 -4.17 10.17 -2.12
N PHE A 84 -3.68 9.48 -1.09
CA PHE A 84 -2.28 9.55 -0.66
C PHE A 84 -1.28 9.15 -1.75
N LEU A 85 -1.69 8.35 -2.75
CA LEU A 85 -0.85 7.99 -3.88
C LEU A 85 -0.44 9.22 -4.70
N ILE A 86 -1.29 10.24 -4.79
CA ILE A 86 -1.02 11.45 -5.58
C ILE A 86 0.22 12.20 -5.06
N PRO A 87 0.29 12.68 -3.80
CA PRO A 87 1.46 13.39 -3.30
C PRO A 87 2.72 12.50 -3.29
N ILE A 88 2.59 11.19 -3.11
CA ILE A 88 3.74 10.27 -3.18
C ILE A 88 4.29 10.19 -4.60
N TYR A 89 3.43 10.10 -5.62
CA TYR A 89 3.89 10.06 -7.00
C TYR A 89 4.41 11.42 -7.49
N ILE A 90 3.80 12.52 -7.03
CA ILE A 90 4.37 13.86 -7.25
C ILE A 90 5.76 13.94 -6.63
N TRP A 91 5.94 13.45 -5.40
CA TRP A 91 7.24 13.39 -4.74
C TRP A 91 8.26 12.55 -5.55
N ARG A 92 7.86 11.38 -6.05
CA ARG A 92 8.71 10.55 -6.93
C ARG A 92 9.09 11.29 -8.21
N LEU A 93 8.18 12.02 -8.82
CA LEU A 93 8.45 12.81 -10.02
C LEU A 93 9.44 13.95 -9.73
N LEU A 94 9.23 14.70 -8.64
CA LEU A 94 10.09 15.81 -8.23
C LEU A 94 11.50 15.36 -7.83
N THR A 95 11.62 14.15 -7.27
CA THR A 95 12.90 13.57 -6.85
C THR A 95 13.60 12.76 -7.96
N GLY A 96 13.05 12.76 -9.19
CA GLY A 96 13.62 12.05 -10.34
C GLY A 96 13.63 10.52 -10.17
N PHE A 97 12.61 9.96 -9.50
CA PHE A 97 12.49 8.54 -9.18
C PHE A 97 13.70 7.98 -8.41
N ASN A 98 14.36 8.83 -7.60
CA ASN A 98 15.49 8.38 -6.80
C ASN A 98 15.03 7.42 -5.69
N GLU A 99 15.46 6.18 -5.86
CA GLU A 99 15.24 5.03 -4.98
C GLU A 99 15.53 5.29 -3.48
N GLY A 100 16.46 6.19 -3.15
CA GLY A 100 16.85 6.48 -1.78
C GLY A 100 15.97 7.49 -1.04
N VAL A 101 15.06 8.18 -1.74
CA VAL A 101 14.24 9.29 -1.20
C VAL A 101 12.75 8.93 -1.18
N ASP A 102 12.37 7.71 -1.57
CA ASP A 102 10.99 7.26 -1.60
C ASP A 102 10.45 6.93 -0.20
N PRO A 103 9.44 7.66 0.32
CA PRO A 103 8.86 7.39 1.64
C PRO A 103 8.18 6.03 1.74
N THR A 104 7.70 5.45 0.63
CA THR A 104 6.99 4.16 0.64
C THR A 104 7.94 2.96 0.78
N ARG A 105 9.18 3.10 0.33
CA ARG A 105 10.17 2.00 0.35
C ARG A 105 10.63 1.64 1.76
N TRP A 106 10.60 2.61 2.66
CA TRP A 106 11.09 2.47 4.04
C TRP A 106 9.96 2.28 5.06
N SER A 107 8.81 1.77 4.62
CA SER A 107 7.70 1.39 5.50
C SER A 107 8.21 0.49 6.63
N LYS A 108 7.68 0.69 7.85
CA LYS A 108 8.01 -0.14 9.01
C LYS A 108 7.52 -1.58 8.87
N VAL A 109 6.60 -1.82 7.94
CA VAL A 109 5.89 -3.09 7.79
C VAL A 109 5.92 -3.55 6.35
N HIS A 110 6.34 -4.81 6.17
CA HIS A 110 6.26 -5.52 4.89
C HIS A 110 5.03 -6.44 4.88
N HIS A 111 4.30 -6.41 3.76
CA HIS A 111 3.14 -7.27 3.51
C HIS A 111 3.50 -8.42 2.58
N GLY A 112 2.74 -9.52 2.64
CA GLY A 112 2.90 -10.64 1.72
C GLY A 112 2.43 -10.27 0.30
N SER A 113 2.85 -11.05 -0.72
CA SER A 113 2.44 -10.83 -2.12
C SER A 113 0.91 -10.88 -2.30
N LEU A 114 0.23 -11.80 -1.59
CA LEU A 114 -1.23 -11.93 -1.64
C LEU A 114 -1.95 -10.65 -1.21
N PHE A 115 -1.48 -9.99 -0.15
CA PHE A 115 -2.04 -8.73 0.32
C PHE A 115 -1.91 -7.63 -0.74
N HIS A 116 -0.74 -7.52 -1.36
CA HIS A 116 -0.52 -6.54 -2.43
C HIS A 116 -1.40 -6.81 -3.65
N ALA A 117 -1.55 -8.08 -4.04
CA ALA A 117 -2.43 -8.47 -5.14
C ALA A 117 -3.90 -8.14 -4.84
N TYR A 118 -4.38 -8.46 -3.63
CA TYR A 118 -5.74 -8.14 -3.21
C TYR A 118 -6.00 -6.64 -3.16
N ASN A 119 -5.11 -5.86 -2.52
CA ASN A 119 -5.20 -4.40 -2.46
C ASN A 119 -5.16 -3.78 -3.86
N LEU A 120 -4.31 -4.29 -4.76
CA LEU A 120 -4.23 -3.83 -6.15
C LEU A 120 -5.55 -4.08 -6.89
N VAL A 121 -6.10 -5.30 -6.82
CA VAL A 121 -7.36 -5.65 -7.48
C VAL A 121 -8.50 -4.78 -6.96
N LEU A 122 -8.63 -4.66 -5.63
CA LEU A 122 -9.67 -3.88 -5.00
C LEU A 122 -9.58 -2.40 -5.41
N THR A 123 -8.41 -1.78 -5.29
CA THR A 123 -8.22 -0.36 -5.63
C THR A 123 -8.40 -0.12 -7.13
N MET A 124 -8.00 -1.06 -7.99
CA MET A 124 -8.29 -0.99 -9.44
C MET A 124 -9.79 -1.05 -9.72
N SER A 125 -10.52 -1.97 -9.10
CA SER A 125 -11.97 -2.09 -9.27
C SER A 125 -12.71 -0.82 -8.83
N VAL A 126 -12.34 -0.26 -7.66
CA VAL A 126 -12.92 0.99 -7.16
C VAL A 126 -12.59 2.17 -8.08
N ALA A 127 -11.35 2.28 -8.57
CA ALA A 127 -10.96 3.37 -9.47
C ALA A 127 -11.70 3.32 -10.82
N ILE A 128 -11.91 2.13 -11.38
CA ILE A 128 -12.71 1.95 -12.61
C ILE A 128 -14.16 2.37 -12.37
N PHE A 129 -14.75 1.94 -11.24
CA PHE A 129 -16.12 2.32 -10.89
C PHE A 129 -16.25 3.84 -10.65
N GLN A 130 -15.24 4.47 -10.05
CA GLN A 130 -15.18 5.91 -9.90
C GLN A 130 -15.14 6.63 -11.25
N LEU A 131 -14.36 6.13 -12.21
CA LEU A 131 -14.29 6.68 -13.56
C LEU A 131 -15.65 6.58 -14.25
N TRP A 132 -16.34 5.45 -14.13
CA TRP A 132 -17.71 5.27 -14.61
C TRP A 132 -18.66 6.31 -13.98
N PHE A 133 -18.61 6.49 -12.66
CA PHE A 133 -19.44 7.46 -11.94
C PHE A 133 -19.27 8.89 -12.49
N TRP A 134 -18.04 9.38 -12.66
CA TRP A 134 -17.80 10.75 -13.12
C TRP A 134 -18.07 10.97 -14.62
N THR A 135 -17.94 9.92 -15.43
CA THR A 135 -18.19 9.99 -16.88
C THR A 135 -19.66 9.88 -17.23
N SER A 136 -20.45 9.10 -16.47
CA SER A 136 -21.83 8.78 -16.78
C SER A 136 -22.82 9.25 -15.72
N GLU A 137 -22.75 8.71 -14.51
CA GLU A 137 -23.78 8.90 -13.48
C GLU A 137 -23.85 10.35 -12.96
N ALA A 138 -22.71 10.99 -12.72
CA ALA A 138 -22.65 12.40 -12.31
C ALA A 138 -23.32 13.34 -13.33
N VAL A 139 -23.32 12.97 -14.61
CA VAL A 139 -23.93 13.76 -15.71
C VAL A 139 -25.45 13.65 -15.70
N ARG A 140 -25.97 12.48 -15.32
CA ARG A 140 -27.42 12.21 -15.30
C ARG A 140 -28.13 12.99 -14.19
N SER A 141 -27.39 13.46 -13.19
CA SER A 141 -27.91 14.16 -12.01
C SER A 141 -28.44 15.59 -12.24
N ASN A 142 -28.57 16.06 -13.48
CA ASN A 142 -28.97 17.44 -13.81
C ASN A 142 -30.39 17.84 -13.37
N THR A 143 -31.18 16.92 -12.82
CA THR A 143 -32.55 17.19 -12.35
C THR A 143 -32.58 17.93 -11.02
N CYS A 144 -31.57 17.75 -10.16
CA CYS A 144 -31.46 18.41 -8.86
C CYS A 144 -30.04 18.98 -8.66
N PRO A 145 -29.87 20.16 -8.02
CA PRO A 145 -28.57 20.75 -7.79
C PRO A 145 -27.83 20.04 -6.64
N TYR A 146 -27.20 18.90 -6.92
CA TYR A 146 -26.35 18.22 -5.95
C TYR A 146 -24.96 18.85 -5.85
N TYR A 147 -24.46 18.98 -4.63
CA TYR A 147 -23.17 19.57 -4.33
C TYR A 147 -22.16 18.50 -3.92
N GLY A 148 -20.97 18.55 -4.50
CA GLY A 148 -19.82 17.75 -4.08
C GLY A 148 -18.67 18.64 -3.60
N PHE A 149 -17.60 17.98 -3.14
CA PHE A 149 -16.42 18.64 -2.59
C PHE A 149 -15.26 18.68 -3.59
N LEU A 150 -14.75 19.89 -3.85
CA LEU A 150 -13.50 20.16 -4.56
C LEU A 150 -12.68 21.24 -3.83
N LEU A 151 -12.46 21.08 -2.51
CA LEU A 151 -11.92 22.14 -1.62
C LEU A 151 -12.79 23.41 -1.56
N ARG A 152 -13.93 23.37 -2.25
CA ARG A 152 -14.98 24.37 -2.36
C ARG A 152 -16.27 23.61 -2.64
N ARG A 153 -17.41 24.23 -2.28
CA ARG A 153 -18.73 23.78 -2.72
C ARG A 153 -18.85 23.90 -4.24
N SER A 154 -18.91 22.76 -4.93
CA SER A 154 -19.07 22.67 -6.38
C SER A 154 -20.29 21.83 -6.74
N LEU A 155 -20.99 22.18 -7.82
CA LEU A 155 -22.05 21.32 -8.36
C LEU A 155 -21.43 20.02 -8.86
N LEU A 156 -22.03 18.89 -8.51
CA LEU A 156 -21.55 17.56 -8.88
C LEU A 156 -21.59 17.34 -10.40
N SER A 157 -22.59 17.92 -11.07
CA SER A 157 -22.72 17.91 -12.53
C SER A 157 -21.82 18.91 -13.26
N SER A 158 -21.10 19.78 -12.53
CA SER A 158 -20.25 20.79 -13.16
C SER A 158 -19.13 20.15 -13.98
N VAL A 159 -18.82 20.76 -15.13
CA VAL A 159 -17.76 20.29 -16.03
C VAL A 159 -16.40 20.33 -15.33
N GLU A 160 -16.15 21.35 -14.52
CA GLU A 160 -14.93 21.51 -13.73
C GLU A 160 -14.72 20.33 -12.76
N ALA A 161 -15.76 19.98 -11.98
CA ALA A 161 -15.70 18.85 -11.06
C ALA A 161 -15.38 17.53 -11.76
N ARG A 162 -16.02 17.32 -12.90
CA ARG A 162 -15.85 16.10 -13.68
C ARG A 162 -14.45 16.00 -14.27
N ILE A 163 -13.93 17.06 -14.88
CA ILE A 163 -12.59 17.05 -15.48
C ILE A 163 -11.53 16.77 -14.41
N VAL A 164 -11.60 17.45 -13.26
CA VAL A 164 -10.63 17.25 -12.17
C VAL A 164 -10.66 15.82 -11.66
N ASN A 165 -11.84 15.25 -11.41
CA ASN A 165 -11.93 13.89 -10.89
C ASN A 165 -11.58 12.83 -11.94
N ILE A 166 -11.98 12.99 -13.20
CA ILE A 166 -11.64 12.06 -14.29
C ILE A 166 -10.12 12.02 -14.48
N THR A 167 -9.46 13.19 -14.55
CA THR A 167 -8.01 13.28 -14.74
C THR A 167 -7.25 12.66 -13.56
N LEU A 168 -7.69 12.95 -12.34
CA LEU A 168 -7.13 12.35 -11.12
C LEU A 168 -7.28 10.83 -11.14
N GLN A 169 -8.45 10.30 -11.47
CA GLN A 169 -8.68 8.85 -11.47
C GLN A 169 -7.93 8.14 -12.60
N ALA A 170 -7.85 8.76 -13.79
CA ALA A 170 -7.02 8.24 -14.87
C ALA A 170 -5.53 8.16 -14.48
N PHE A 171 -5.03 9.18 -13.75
CA PHE A 171 -3.66 9.17 -13.23
C PHE A 171 -3.43 8.05 -12.20
N ILE A 172 -4.39 7.81 -11.30
CA ILE A 172 -4.28 6.70 -10.33
C ILE A 172 -4.34 5.34 -11.04
N ILE A 173 -5.23 5.15 -12.01
CA ILE A 173 -5.28 3.91 -12.81
C ILE A 173 -3.94 3.68 -13.51
N PHE A 174 -3.34 4.72 -14.10
CA PHE A 174 -2.01 4.61 -14.72
C PHE A 174 -0.96 4.11 -13.73
N ILE A 175 -0.92 4.71 -12.52
CA ILE A 175 -0.04 4.30 -11.43
C ILE A 175 -0.21 2.83 -11.07
N LEU A 176 -1.46 2.38 -10.92
CA LEU A 176 -1.79 1.01 -10.53
C LEU A 176 -1.43 0.01 -11.63
N VAL A 177 -1.59 0.37 -12.90
CA VAL A 177 -1.15 -0.46 -14.04
C VAL A 177 0.36 -0.65 -14.04
N GLN A 178 1.15 0.39 -13.75
CA GLN A 178 2.61 0.25 -13.61
C GLN A 178 2.97 -0.70 -12.47
N PHE A 179 2.29 -0.58 -11.32
CA PHE A 179 2.50 -1.47 -10.18
C PHE A 179 2.12 -2.92 -10.50
N ALA A 180 0.99 -3.14 -11.18
CA ALA A 180 0.55 -4.45 -11.64
C ALA A 180 1.58 -5.10 -12.58
N ALA A 181 2.12 -4.33 -13.54
CA ALA A 181 3.14 -4.80 -14.47
C ALA A 181 4.44 -5.20 -13.77
N MET A 182 4.85 -4.47 -12.72
CA MET A 182 6.02 -4.83 -11.91
C MET A 182 5.80 -6.15 -11.16
N LEU A 183 4.66 -6.32 -10.50
CA LEU A 183 4.32 -7.56 -9.81
C LEU A 183 4.26 -8.75 -10.77
N LEU A 184 3.66 -8.57 -11.96
CA LEU A 184 3.59 -9.62 -12.96
C LEU A 184 4.98 -10.01 -13.47
N ARG A 185 5.88 -9.05 -13.67
CA ARG A 185 7.28 -9.32 -14.04
C ARG A 185 8.02 -10.13 -12.96
N ASP A 186 7.85 -9.79 -11.69
CA ASP A 186 8.49 -10.52 -10.59
C ASP A 186 7.98 -11.97 -10.46
N VAL A 187 6.73 -12.25 -10.83
CA VAL A 187 6.16 -13.61 -10.87
C VAL A 187 6.63 -14.39 -12.10
N LEU A 188 6.65 -13.74 -13.28
CA LEU A 188 7.00 -14.40 -14.55
C LEU A 188 8.51 -14.63 -14.69
N ILE A 189 9.33 -13.73 -14.13
CA ILE A 189 10.79 -13.81 -14.21
C ILE A 189 11.31 -14.16 -12.82
N PRO A 190 11.54 -15.45 -12.52
CA PRO A 190 12.13 -15.85 -11.25
C PRO A 190 13.49 -15.15 -11.11
N LYS A 191 13.64 -14.36 -10.05
CA LYS A 191 14.92 -13.69 -9.76
C LYS A 191 16.01 -14.75 -9.68
N LYS A 192 17.02 -14.63 -10.54
CA LYS A 192 18.27 -15.37 -10.38
C LYS A 192 18.82 -14.97 -9.03
N SER A 193 19.03 -15.94 -8.13
CA SER A 193 19.54 -15.73 -6.77
C SER A 193 20.86 -14.94 -6.85
N THR A 194 20.74 -13.63 -6.81
CA THR A 194 21.86 -12.69 -6.75
C THR A 194 21.90 -12.31 -5.29
N LYS A 195 23.05 -12.59 -4.65
CA LYS A 195 23.38 -12.35 -3.23
C LYS A 195 22.51 -11.29 -2.55
N ASP A 196 22.11 -11.61 -1.32
CA ASP A 196 21.33 -10.77 -0.41
C ASP A 196 21.55 -9.28 -0.63
N PRO A 197 20.50 -8.48 -0.92
CA PRO A 197 20.60 -7.03 -1.09
C PRO A 197 20.74 -6.30 0.25
N ASP A 198 21.30 -6.94 1.27
CA ASP A 198 21.55 -6.29 2.57
C ASP A 198 22.75 -5.33 2.51
N GLU A 199 23.49 -5.32 1.39
CA GLU A 199 24.53 -4.34 1.07
C GLU A 199 24.02 -3.20 0.16
N SER A 200 22.70 -2.92 0.14
CA SER A 200 22.16 -1.74 -0.56
C SER A 200 22.07 -0.54 0.39
N THR A 201 23.17 0.22 0.46
CA THR A 201 23.27 1.61 0.96
C THR A 201 22.47 1.89 2.24
N SER A 202 23.06 1.58 3.41
CA SER A 202 22.52 1.97 4.71
C SER A 202 22.31 3.50 4.78
N LEU A 203 21.07 3.95 4.53
CA LEU A 203 20.72 5.35 4.66
C LEU A 203 20.97 5.80 6.12
N PRO A 204 21.48 7.02 6.33
CA PRO A 204 21.68 7.55 7.67
C PRO A 204 20.39 7.43 8.48
N LYS A 205 20.47 6.89 9.71
CA LYS A 205 19.31 6.66 10.60
C LYS A 205 18.36 7.87 10.66
N ARG A 206 18.92 9.09 10.74
CA ARG A 206 18.17 10.36 10.72
C ARG A 206 17.31 10.58 9.46
N ARG A 207 17.81 10.21 8.28
CA ARG A 207 17.05 10.32 7.02
C ARG A 207 15.93 9.29 7.00
N LYS A 208 16.20 8.05 7.40
CA LYS A 208 15.19 6.99 7.51
C LYS A 208 14.03 7.40 8.43
N THR A 209 14.34 7.93 9.62
CA THR A 209 13.31 8.42 10.55
C THR A 209 12.49 9.57 9.95
N ARG A 210 13.13 10.54 9.28
CA ARG A 210 12.40 11.64 8.62
C ARG A 210 11.43 11.14 7.55
N LEU A 211 11.87 10.23 6.67
CA LEU A 211 11.01 9.66 5.63
C LEU A 211 9.82 8.89 6.24
N GLN A 212 10.07 8.12 7.30
CA GLN A 212 9.04 7.39 8.04
C GLN A 212 8.03 8.30 8.74
N THR A 213 8.40 9.54 9.08
CA THR A 213 7.49 10.54 9.65
C THR A 213 6.69 11.30 8.58
N ILE A 214 7.28 11.55 7.41
CA ILE A 214 6.59 12.26 6.31
C ILE A 214 5.37 11.49 5.82
N TYR A 215 5.48 10.16 5.69
CA TYR A 215 4.39 9.30 5.21
C TYR A 215 3.08 9.43 6.03
N PRO A 216 3.07 9.21 7.37
CA PRO A 216 1.85 9.35 8.16
C PRO A 216 1.33 10.80 8.22
N VAL A 217 2.19 11.81 8.07
CA VAL A 217 1.75 13.22 7.97
C VAL A 217 0.97 13.45 6.69
N ILE A 218 1.43 12.91 5.55
CA ILE A 218 0.68 12.97 4.28
C ILE A 218 -0.67 12.25 4.45
N LEU A 219 -0.68 11.06 5.04
CA LEU A 219 -1.92 10.33 5.32
C LEU A 219 -2.89 11.14 6.20
N LEU A 220 -2.39 11.80 7.24
CA LEU A 220 -3.19 12.63 8.13
C LEU A 220 -3.88 13.78 7.39
N VAL A 221 -3.15 14.48 6.53
CA VAL A 221 -3.70 15.58 5.72
C VAL A 221 -4.79 15.06 4.80
N ILE A 222 -4.52 13.97 4.07
CA ILE A 222 -5.49 13.39 3.13
C ILE A 222 -6.73 12.86 3.86
N ALA A 223 -6.56 12.10 4.95
CA ALA A 223 -7.68 11.59 5.73
C ALA A 223 -8.57 12.72 6.28
N SER A 224 -7.96 13.82 6.72
CA SER A 224 -8.70 15.00 7.20
C SER A 224 -9.46 15.72 6.08
N ILE A 225 -8.85 15.85 4.89
CA ILE A 225 -9.53 16.41 3.72
C ILE A 225 -10.71 15.55 3.30
N VAL A 226 -10.54 14.22 3.27
CA VAL A 226 -11.60 13.27 2.89
C VAL A 226 -12.73 13.26 3.91
N THR A 227 -12.41 13.28 5.20
CA THR A 227 -13.40 13.39 6.28
C THR A 227 -14.21 14.67 6.13
N ALA A 228 -13.54 15.81 5.96
CA ALA A 228 -14.20 17.09 5.71
C ALA A 228 -15.04 17.06 4.42
N ALA A 229 -14.52 16.47 3.34
CA ALA A 229 -15.24 16.33 2.09
C ALA A 229 -16.54 15.53 2.24
N THR A 230 -16.51 14.47 3.06
CA THR A 230 -17.66 13.60 3.33
C THR A 230 -18.72 14.35 4.13
N GLU A 231 -18.33 14.94 5.26
CA GLU A 231 -19.25 15.64 6.15
C GLU A 231 -19.83 16.92 5.52
N LEU A 232 -19.02 17.67 4.77
CA LEU A 232 -19.49 18.86 4.07
C LEU A 232 -20.44 18.50 2.92
N THR A 233 -20.21 17.38 2.22
CA THR A 233 -21.15 16.91 1.19
C THR A 233 -22.52 16.61 1.80
N ILE A 234 -22.56 15.94 2.95
CA ILE A 234 -23.80 15.65 3.67
C ILE A 234 -24.49 16.95 4.10
N ALA A 235 -23.74 17.86 4.72
CA ALA A 235 -24.27 19.14 5.20
C ALA A 235 -24.77 20.05 4.06
N TRP A 236 -24.06 20.13 2.94
CA TRP A 236 -24.44 21.00 1.81
C TRP A 236 -25.66 20.53 1.03
N ASN A 237 -25.96 19.23 1.09
CA ASN A 237 -27.14 18.65 0.44
C ASN A 237 -28.30 18.41 1.42
N GLY A 238 -28.12 18.72 2.72
CA GLY A 238 -29.17 18.56 3.72
C GLY A 238 -29.68 17.12 3.84
N ILE A 239 -28.79 16.13 3.69
CA ILE A 239 -29.17 14.72 3.74
C ILE A 239 -29.66 14.38 5.16
N THR A 240 -30.83 13.77 5.24
CA THR A 240 -31.45 13.32 6.51
C THR A 240 -31.45 11.80 6.61
N GLY A 241 -31.70 11.25 7.81
CA GLY A 241 -31.79 9.80 8.04
C GLY A 241 -30.45 9.06 8.16
N VAL A 242 -29.31 9.77 8.12
CA VAL A 242 -27.95 9.17 8.12
C VAL A 242 -27.13 9.51 9.36
N SER A 243 -27.73 10.17 10.34
CA SER A 243 -27.06 10.68 11.55
C SER A 243 -27.26 9.80 12.78
N ASP A 244 -28.14 8.81 12.71
CA ASP A 244 -28.47 7.94 13.84
C ASP A 244 -27.68 6.61 13.79
N LEU A 245 -27.60 5.92 14.93
CA LEU A 245 -26.86 4.66 15.11
C LEU A 245 -27.82 3.49 15.38
N ASP A 246 -28.69 3.22 14.42
CA ASP A 246 -29.89 2.40 14.68
C ASP A 246 -29.82 0.98 14.10
N THR A 247 -28.90 0.72 13.15
CA THR A 247 -28.80 -0.59 12.48
C THR A 247 -27.52 -1.33 12.85
N ALA A 248 -27.61 -2.67 12.89
CA ALA A 248 -26.45 -3.54 13.11
C ALA A 248 -25.37 -3.31 12.03
N GLY A 249 -25.78 -2.99 10.79
CA GLY A 249 -24.87 -2.67 9.68
C GLY A 249 -23.97 -1.47 9.96
N GLN A 250 -24.42 -0.52 10.79
CA GLN A 250 -23.63 0.64 11.21
C GLN A 250 -22.82 0.38 12.49
N LEU A 251 -23.36 -0.39 13.42
CA LEU A 251 -22.71 -0.69 14.70
C LEU A 251 -21.47 -1.58 14.53
N ILE A 252 -21.52 -2.57 13.62
CA ILE A 252 -20.39 -3.48 13.37
C ILE A 252 -19.11 -2.71 12.99
N PRO A 253 -19.09 -1.89 11.92
CA PRO A 253 -17.88 -1.18 11.53
C PRO A 253 -17.43 -0.18 12.61
N PHE A 254 -18.37 0.49 13.28
CA PHE A 254 -18.05 1.40 14.38
C PHE A 254 -17.33 0.71 15.54
N LEU A 255 -17.87 -0.39 16.06
CA LEU A 255 -17.31 -1.11 17.21
C LEU A 255 -15.98 -1.78 16.88
N ILE A 256 -15.84 -2.35 15.68
CA ILE A 256 -14.56 -2.93 15.23
C ILE A 256 -13.48 -1.84 15.22
N SER A 257 -13.75 -0.68 14.62
CA SER A 257 -12.79 0.42 14.57
C SER A 257 -12.49 1.01 15.96
N LEU A 258 -13.48 1.06 16.84
CA LEU A 258 -13.29 1.49 18.23
C LEU A 258 -12.37 0.53 18.99
N GLY A 259 -12.52 -0.78 18.78
CA GLY A 259 -11.62 -1.78 19.33
C GLY A 259 -10.19 -1.64 18.79
N ILE A 260 -10.04 -1.39 17.49
CA ILE A 260 -8.74 -1.19 16.83
C ILE A 260 -8.02 0.04 17.38
N ILE A 261 -8.69 1.19 17.45
CA ILE A 261 -8.07 2.40 18.02
C ILE A 261 -7.74 2.21 19.51
N GLY A 262 -8.60 1.52 20.25
CA GLY A 262 -8.35 1.15 21.64
C GLY A 262 -7.10 0.28 21.80
N ARG A 263 -6.91 -0.71 20.92
CA ARG A 263 -5.71 -1.58 20.90
C ARG A 263 -4.45 -0.81 20.55
N VAL A 264 -4.48 0.05 19.52
CA VAL A 264 -3.35 0.91 19.14
C VAL A 264 -2.96 1.85 20.30
N LEU A 265 -3.94 2.35 21.05
CA LEU A 265 -3.69 3.16 22.23
C LEU A 265 -3.21 2.35 23.43
N TYR A 266 -3.64 1.11 23.61
CA TYR A 266 -3.30 0.29 24.77
C TYR A 266 -1.85 -0.19 24.77
N LEU A 267 -1.35 -0.65 23.62
CA LEU A 267 -0.02 -1.29 23.50
C LEU A 267 1.12 -0.43 24.09
N PRO A 268 1.24 0.87 23.79
CA PRO A 268 2.33 1.67 24.32
C PRO A 268 2.31 1.86 25.85
N PHE A 269 1.14 1.70 26.49
CA PHE A 269 1.01 1.89 27.94
C PHE A 269 1.16 0.60 28.74
N PHE A 270 0.85 -0.55 28.16
CA PHE A 270 0.74 -1.81 28.89
C PHE A 270 1.68 -2.93 28.41
N GLU A 271 2.22 -2.84 27.19
CA GLU A 271 3.27 -3.76 26.73
C GLU A 271 4.61 -3.28 27.32
N HIS A 272 4.97 -3.79 28.50
CA HIS A 272 6.29 -3.53 29.09
C HIS A 272 7.42 -3.98 28.15
N PRO A 273 8.53 -3.23 28.04
CA PRO A 273 9.65 -3.55 27.14
C PRO A 273 10.48 -4.71 27.69
N ASN A 274 9.96 -5.95 27.63
CA ASN A 274 10.66 -7.14 28.13
C ASN A 274 11.23 -8.05 27.02
N GLU A 275 11.22 -7.65 25.75
CA GLU A 275 11.73 -8.50 24.65
C GLU A 275 12.80 -7.86 23.75
N LEU A 276 13.28 -6.64 24.03
CA LEU A 276 14.26 -5.96 23.16
C LEU A 276 15.74 -6.20 23.54
N GLU A 277 16.04 -6.98 24.58
CA GLU A 277 17.42 -7.19 25.07
C GLU A 277 18.01 -8.60 24.83
N SER A 278 17.37 -9.48 24.06
CA SER A 278 17.89 -10.87 23.88
C SER A 278 18.52 -11.21 22.52
N ASN A 279 18.59 -10.27 21.55
CA ASN A 279 19.07 -10.60 20.19
C ASN A 279 20.45 -10.05 19.80
N ASP A 280 21.19 -9.40 20.71
CA ASP A 280 22.59 -8.99 20.47
C ASP A 280 23.61 -10.05 20.96
N SER A 281 23.35 -11.33 20.66
CA SER A 281 24.40 -12.35 20.70
C SER A 281 24.94 -12.58 19.28
N PRO A 282 26.23 -12.34 19.02
CA PRO A 282 26.80 -12.65 17.72
C PRO A 282 26.75 -14.17 17.51
N ASN A 283 25.99 -14.60 16.50
CA ASN A 283 25.98 -15.99 16.08
C ASN A 283 27.43 -16.44 15.83
N PRO A 284 27.88 -17.59 16.36
CA PRO A 284 29.19 -18.14 16.02
C PRO A 284 29.21 -18.48 14.52
N PRO A 285 30.38 -18.39 13.87
CA PRO A 285 30.48 -18.64 12.44
C PRO A 285 30.07 -20.08 12.12
N TYR A 286 29.10 -20.21 11.22
CA TYR A 286 28.61 -21.48 10.72
C TYR A 286 29.75 -22.24 10.02
N SER A 287 30.20 -23.33 10.64
CA SER A 287 31.11 -24.32 10.07
C SER A 287 30.42 -25.03 8.89
N GLY A 288 31.05 -24.99 7.71
CA GLY A 288 30.55 -25.59 6.48
C GLY A 288 30.31 -27.11 6.57
N PRO A 289 29.61 -27.68 5.58
CA PRO A 289 29.27 -29.11 5.58
C PRO A 289 30.52 -30.00 5.45
N PRO A 290 30.48 -31.24 5.98
CA PRO A 290 31.65 -32.11 6.04
C PRO A 290 32.08 -32.56 4.64
N LEU A 291 33.40 -32.44 4.40
CA LEU A 291 34.09 -33.08 3.28
C LEU A 291 33.76 -34.58 3.27
N THR A 292 33.17 -35.01 2.16
CA THR A 292 32.89 -36.41 1.87
C THR A 292 34.17 -37.23 1.88
N ALA A 293 34.05 -38.41 2.48
CA ALA A 293 35.11 -39.35 2.79
C ALA A 293 35.91 -39.80 1.56
N ARG A 294 37.24 -39.80 1.72
CA ARG A 294 38.18 -40.60 0.93
C ARG A 294 37.85 -42.10 1.08
N PRO A 295 37.78 -42.88 -0.01
CA PRO A 295 37.88 -44.34 0.08
C PRO A 295 39.35 -44.76 0.32
N PRO A 296 39.59 -45.86 1.05
CA PRO A 296 40.94 -46.29 1.40
C PRO A 296 41.64 -47.03 0.25
N ALA A 297 42.98 -46.95 0.31
CA ALA A 297 43.92 -47.57 -0.59
C ALA A 297 43.72 -49.09 -0.73
N ARG A 298 43.62 -49.56 -1.98
CA ARG A 298 43.78 -50.98 -2.31
C ARG A 298 45.20 -51.22 -2.81
N ARG A 299 46.00 -51.87 -1.97
CA ARG A 299 47.27 -52.50 -2.33
C ARG A 299 47.05 -53.49 -3.48
N GLN A 300 47.76 -53.32 -4.58
CA GLN A 300 48.20 -54.44 -5.41
C GLN A 300 49.69 -54.29 -5.70
N ALA A 301 50.37 -55.41 -5.48
CA ALA A 301 51.81 -55.58 -5.57
C ALA A 301 52.23 -55.95 -6.99
N GLY A 302 53.45 -55.56 -7.35
CA GLY A 302 54.35 -56.36 -8.17
C GLY A 302 54.24 -56.24 -9.69
N SER A 303 55.13 -55.44 -10.30
CA SER A 303 56.10 -55.91 -11.30
C SER A 303 56.97 -54.75 -11.82
N GLU A 304 58.26 -54.80 -11.48
CA GLU A 304 59.40 -54.11 -12.13
C GLU A 304 59.57 -54.49 -13.63
N PRO A 305 60.62 -54.05 -14.37
CA PRO A 305 61.15 -52.69 -14.57
C PRO A 305 61.50 -52.44 -16.07
N ARG A 306 61.84 -51.20 -16.48
CA ARG A 306 62.94 -50.91 -17.44
C ARG A 306 63.13 -49.42 -17.75
N ARG A 307 64.39 -48.97 -17.60
CA ARG A 307 65.25 -48.20 -18.54
C ARG A 307 64.56 -47.15 -19.44
N SER A 308 65.04 -45.93 -19.64
CA SER A 308 66.42 -45.44 -19.66
C SER A 308 66.46 -43.97 -20.08
N GLN A 309 67.48 -43.25 -19.59
CA GLN A 309 68.24 -42.20 -20.31
C GLN A 309 67.52 -40.90 -20.72
N ARG A 310 68.15 -39.74 -20.92
CA ARG A 310 69.44 -39.09 -20.58
C ARG A 310 69.40 -37.74 -21.33
N ARG A 311 70.16 -36.75 -20.83
CA ARG A 311 70.60 -35.47 -21.47
C ARG A 311 69.64 -34.28 -21.30
N ARG A 312 70.02 -33.22 -20.56
CA ARG A 312 71.06 -32.18 -20.80
C ARG A 312 70.91 -31.47 -22.15
N ARG A 313 70.50 -30.19 -22.12
CA ARG A 313 71.36 -29.00 -22.35
C ARG A 313 70.54 -27.70 -22.28
N ASP A 314 71.07 -26.75 -21.51
CA ASP A 314 70.84 -25.30 -21.52
C ASP A 314 71.26 -24.64 -22.87
N PRO A 315 71.43 -23.30 -22.97
CA PRO A 315 70.48 -22.17 -22.88
C PRO A 315 70.67 -21.25 -24.12
N GLN A 316 70.32 -19.95 -24.02
CA GLN A 316 70.48 -18.82 -24.99
C GLN A 316 69.21 -18.51 -25.80
N SER A 317 68.80 -17.26 -26.03
CA SER A 317 69.39 -15.94 -25.80
C SER A 317 68.39 -14.83 -26.12
N ARG A 318 68.48 -13.73 -25.37
CA ARG A 318 68.39 -12.30 -25.77
C ARG A 318 67.70 -11.90 -27.09
N GLY A 319 66.87 -10.86 -26.98
CA GLY A 319 66.67 -9.80 -27.98
C GLY A 319 65.32 -9.08 -27.77
N LEU A 320 65.23 -8.00 -26.98
CA LEU A 320 65.42 -6.57 -27.33
C LEU A 320 64.39 -5.99 -28.33
N ARG A 321 63.79 -4.86 -27.88
CA ARG A 321 63.25 -3.69 -28.64
C ARG A 321 61.94 -3.90 -29.41
N HIS A 322 61.05 -2.91 -29.61
CA HIS A 322 60.76 -1.57 -29.07
C HIS A 322 59.39 -1.19 -29.66
N ASN A 323 58.64 -0.35 -28.95
CA ASN A 323 57.70 0.69 -29.43
C ASN A 323 57.20 0.64 -30.88
N HIS A 324 55.88 0.50 -31.04
CA HIS A 324 55.01 1.63 -31.41
C HIS A 324 53.56 1.34 -31.01
#